data_AF-A0A344LET5-F1
#
_entry.id   AF-A0A344LET5-F1
#
_cell.length_a   1.000
_cell.length_b   1.000
_cell.length_c   1.000
_cell.angle_alpha   90.00
_cell.angle_beta   90.00
_cell.angle_gamma   90.00
#
_symmetry.space_group_name_H-M   'P 1'
#
loop_
_entity.id
_entity.type
_entity.pdbx_description
1 polymer ?
#
loop_
_entity_poly.entity_id
_entity_poly.type
_entity_poly.pdbx_seq_one_letter_code
_entity_poly.pdbx_strand_id
1 'polypeptide(L)'
;MTIVAGTLDRPIDAGTARAVAERVHGEHLLDLLVDGARFGVAGRSGLSVYPALEQAGADFVDALAEAGYTLRHWDRVEWVAGAAVSDGP
;
A
#
# COMPACT_ATOMS: atom_id res chain seq x y z
N MET A 1 5.95 -10.45 -5.98
CA MET A 1 4.84 -9.96 -5.15
C MET A 1 4.63 -8.49 -5.49
N THR A 2 3.70 -8.17 -6.37
CA THR A 2 3.48 -6.76 -6.75
C THR A 2 3.03 -5.93 -5.55
N ILE A 3 3.68 -4.79 -5.35
CA ILE A 3 3.36 -3.82 -4.30
C ILE A 3 3.06 -2.47 -4.97
N VAL A 4 2.13 -1.73 -4.42
CA VAL A 4 1.89 -0.33 -4.80
C VAL A 4 2.24 0.51 -3.58
N ALA A 5 3.06 1.55 -3.76
CA ALA A 5 3.51 2.40 -2.67
C ALA A 5 3.20 3.87 -2.97
N GLY A 6 3.10 4.65 -1.92
CA GLY A 6 2.89 6.08 -2.03
C GLY A 6 3.45 6.85 -0.85
N THR A 7 3.61 8.15 -1.05
CA THR A 7 4.00 9.09 0.00
C THR A 7 2.91 10.14 0.18
N LEU A 8 2.49 10.34 1.42
CA LEU A 8 1.50 11.32 1.83
C LEU A 8 2.15 12.66 2.19
N ASP A 9 1.32 13.68 2.36
CA ASP A 9 1.73 15.01 2.79
C ASP A 9 2.16 15.07 4.27
N ARG A 10 1.71 14.11 5.06
CA ARG A 10 2.00 13.99 6.50
C ARG A 10 2.04 12.53 6.94
N PRO A 11 2.66 12.24 8.10
CA PRO A 11 2.67 10.90 8.65
C PRO A 11 1.26 10.35 8.89
N ILE A 12 1.10 9.04 8.67
CA ILE A 12 -0.10 8.29 9.02
C ILE A 12 0.28 7.18 9.99
N ASP A 13 -0.52 6.99 11.04
CA ASP A 13 -0.34 5.87 11.95
C ASP A 13 -0.95 4.58 11.40
N ALA A 14 -0.42 3.43 11.84
CA ALA A 14 -0.86 2.13 11.37
C ALA A 14 -2.34 1.83 11.69
N GLY A 15 -2.88 2.37 12.78
CA GLY A 15 -4.28 2.17 13.15
C GLY A 15 -5.22 2.88 12.19
N THR A 16 -4.95 4.15 11.88
CA THR A 16 -5.71 4.93 10.90
C THR A 16 -5.61 4.31 9.51
N ALA A 17 -4.40 3.97 9.07
CA ALA A 17 -4.19 3.38 7.75
C ALA A 17 -4.95 2.05 7.61
N ARG A 18 -4.95 1.23 8.66
CA ARG A 18 -5.70 -0.04 8.71
C ARG A 18 -7.21 0.19 8.69
N ALA A 19 -7.74 1.12 9.47
CA ALA A 19 -9.16 1.43 9.49
C ALA A 19 -9.66 1.91 8.11
N VAL A 20 -8.84 2.72 7.42
CA VAL A 20 -9.13 3.14 6.04
C VAL A 20 -9.11 1.95 5.09
N ALA A 21 -8.09 1.10 5.15
CA ALA A 21 -7.99 -0.09 4.30
C ALA A 21 -9.14 -1.09 4.53
N GLU A 22 -9.55 -1.30 5.79
CA GLU A 22 -10.68 -2.15 6.18
C GLU A 22 -12.00 -1.63 5.61
N ARG A 23 -12.22 -0.31 5.61
CA ARG A 23 -13.41 0.31 5.03
C ARG A 23 -13.53 0.05 3.52
N VAL A 24 -12.40 0.07 2.81
CA VAL A 24 -12.37 -0.03 1.34
C VAL A 24 -12.38 -1.48 0.87
N HIS A 25 -11.61 -2.35 1.51
CA HIS A 25 -11.35 -3.72 1.01
C HIS A 25 -12.00 -4.83 1.84
N GLY A 26 -12.58 -4.52 3.01
CA GLY A 26 -13.21 -5.51 3.88
C GLY A 26 -12.28 -6.68 4.25
N GLU A 27 -12.81 -7.90 4.30
CA GLU A 27 -12.07 -9.13 4.66
C GLU A 27 -10.97 -9.51 3.65
N HIS A 28 -11.04 -8.95 2.43
CA HIS A 28 -10.04 -9.10 1.36
C HIS A 28 -8.81 -8.19 1.53
N LEU A 29 -8.61 -7.68 2.77
CA LEU A 29 -7.49 -6.86 3.21
C LEU A 29 -6.19 -7.20 2.46
N LEU A 30 -5.63 -6.22 1.78
CA LEU A 30 -4.27 -6.26 1.26
C LEU A 30 -3.31 -6.13 2.44
N ASP A 31 -2.12 -6.72 2.36
CA ASP A 31 -1.09 -6.43 3.36
C ASP A 31 -0.71 -4.95 3.24
N LEU A 32 -0.76 -4.24 4.37
CA LEU A 32 -0.50 -2.81 4.45
C LEU A 32 0.74 -2.58 5.32
N LEU A 33 1.71 -1.85 4.77
CA LEU A 33 2.87 -1.35 5.49
C LEU A 33 2.77 0.18 5.58
N VAL A 34 3.07 0.75 6.74
CA VAL A 34 3.23 2.20 6.90
C VAL A 34 4.55 2.51 7.57
N ASP A 35 5.21 3.57 7.10
CA ASP A 35 6.45 4.12 7.66
C ASP A 35 6.44 5.65 7.53
N GLY A 36 6.08 6.33 8.63
CA GLY A 36 5.88 7.77 8.63
C GLY A 36 4.81 8.21 7.63
N ALA A 37 5.20 8.98 6.61
CA ALA A 37 4.30 9.43 5.54
C ALA A 37 4.20 8.43 4.39
N ARG A 38 4.97 7.33 4.41
CA ARG A 38 4.98 6.33 3.35
C ARG A 38 4.01 5.21 3.67
N PHE A 39 3.39 4.67 2.63
CA PHE A 39 2.60 3.46 2.73
C PHE A 39 2.92 2.51 1.57
N GLY A 40 2.67 1.22 1.79
CA GLY A 40 2.76 0.17 0.79
C GLY A 40 1.58 -0.78 0.92
N VAL A 41 0.96 -1.12 -0.20
CA VAL A 41 -0.18 -2.03 -0.31
C VAL A 41 0.25 -3.24 -1.14
N ALA A 42 0.07 -4.44 -0.60
CA ALA A 42 0.50 -5.69 -1.22
C ALA A 42 -0.64 -6.72 -1.25
N GLY A 43 -0.69 -7.54 -2.30
CA GLY A 43 -1.65 -8.64 -2.40
C GLY A 43 -1.32 -9.75 -1.41
N ARG A 44 -2.28 -10.17 -0.56
CA ARG A 44 -2.11 -11.29 0.40
C ARG A 44 -1.85 -12.65 -0.27
N SER A 45 -2.03 -12.75 -1.58
CA SER A 45 -1.77 -13.97 -2.34
C SER A 45 -1.08 -13.65 -3.66
N GLY A 46 -0.14 -14.50 -4.09
CA GLY A 46 0.53 -14.38 -5.40
C GLY A 46 -0.40 -14.48 -6.62
N LEU A 47 -1.70 -14.63 -6.39
CA LEU A 47 -2.78 -14.67 -7.38
C LEU A 47 -3.45 -13.30 -7.58
N SER A 48 -3.14 -12.28 -6.77
CA SER A 48 -3.61 -10.92 -6.99
C SER A 48 -2.96 -10.37 -8.27
N VAL A 49 -3.68 -10.50 -9.39
CA VAL A 49 -3.23 -10.09 -10.71
C VAL A 49 -3.04 -8.57 -10.76
N TYR A 50 -1.99 -8.13 -11.45
CA TYR A 50 -1.48 -6.76 -11.55
C TYR A 50 -2.52 -5.63 -11.73
N PRO A 51 -3.68 -5.79 -12.40
CA PRO A 51 -4.71 -4.75 -12.45
C PRO A 51 -5.48 -4.55 -11.14
N ALA A 52 -5.71 -5.62 -10.38
CA ALA A 52 -6.50 -5.57 -9.15
C ALA A 52 -5.78 -4.85 -8.01
N LEU A 53 -4.44 -4.92 -7.99
CA LEU A 53 -3.60 -4.26 -7.00
C LEU A 53 -3.50 -2.75 -7.22
N GLU A 54 -3.47 -2.31 -8.47
CA GLU A 54 -3.50 -0.88 -8.80
C GLU A 54 -4.83 -0.24 -8.50
N GLN A 55 -5.92 -0.93 -8.87
CA GLN A 55 -7.26 -0.45 -8.53
C GLN A 55 -7.41 -0.33 -7.02
N ALA A 56 -6.98 -1.35 -6.28
CA ALA A 56 -7.08 -1.30 -4.83
C ALA A 56 -6.18 -0.24 -4.19
N GLY A 57 -4.99 -0.01 -4.74
CA GLY A 57 -4.15 1.12 -4.35
C GLY A 57 -4.85 2.46 -4.59
N ALA A 58 -5.49 2.64 -5.75
CA ALA A 58 -6.23 3.86 -6.07
C ALA A 58 -7.41 4.07 -5.12
N ASP A 59 -8.21 3.03 -4.87
CA ASP A 59 -9.34 3.08 -3.94
C ASP A 59 -8.87 3.44 -2.52
N PHE A 60 -7.70 2.91 -2.11
CA PHE A 60 -7.08 3.26 -0.82
C PHE A 60 -6.64 4.73 -0.77
N VAL A 61 -6.04 5.26 -1.83
CA VAL A 61 -5.69 6.69 -1.92
C VAL A 61 -6.91 7.59 -1.87
N ASP A 62 -7.97 7.24 -2.59
CA ASP A 62 -9.21 8.01 -2.58
C ASP A 62 -9.80 8.04 -1.17
N ALA A 63 -9.79 6.90 -0.47
CA ALA A 63 -10.24 6.82 0.91
C ALA A 63 -9.34 7.59 1.89
N LEU A 64 -8.03 7.68 1.62
CA LEU A 64 -7.11 8.54 2.37
C LEU A 64 -7.38 10.02 2.11
N ALA A 65 -7.73 10.39 0.88
CA ALA A 65 -8.14 11.75 0.52
C ALA A 65 -9.42 12.17 1.24
N GLU A 66 -10.41 11.28 1.33
CA GLU A 66 -11.62 11.49 2.14
C GLU A 66 -11.29 11.65 3.64
N ALA A 67 -10.26 10.97 4.13
CA ALA A 67 -9.74 11.11 5.50
C ALA A 67 -8.83 12.35 5.69
N GLY A 68 -8.65 13.17 4.64
CA GLY A 68 -7.89 14.42 4.68
C GLY A 68 -6.39 14.28 4.51
N TYR A 69 -5.91 13.17 3.92
CA TYR A 69 -4.51 13.01 3.51
C TYR A 69 -4.34 13.31 2.03
N THR A 70 -3.23 13.93 1.65
CA THR A 70 -2.94 14.22 0.24
C THR A 70 -1.80 13.35 -0.25
N LEU A 71 -2.01 12.63 -1.35
CA LEU A 71 -0.93 11.90 -2.00
C LEU A 71 0.06 12.89 -2.65
N ARG A 72 1.33 12.79 -2.27
CA ARG A 72 2.44 13.56 -2.84
C ARG A 72 3.12 12.82 -3.98
N HIS A 73 3.28 11.51 -3.83
CA HIS A 73 3.99 10.68 -4.78
C HIS A 73 3.36 9.30 -4.89
N TRP A 74 3.27 8.78 -6.11
CA TRP A 74 2.77 7.44 -6.41
C TRP A 74 3.91 6.60 -6.98
N ASP A 75 4.39 5.64 -6.20
CA ASP A 75 5.46 4.73 -6.56
C ASP A 75 4.86 3.36 -6.91
N ARG A 76 4.87 3.01 -8.19
CA ARG A 76 4.58 1.63 -8.59
C ARG A 76 5.84 0.80 -8.34
N VAL A 77 5.90 0.11 -7.19
CA VAL A 77 7.08 -0.68 -6.79
C VAL A 77 6.82 -2.16 -7.05
N GLU A 78 7.30 -2.68 -8.17
CA GLU A 78 7.32 -4.12 -8.41
C GLU A 78 8.29 -4.81 -7.43
N TRP A 79 7.78 -5.25 -6.27
CA TRP A 79 8.54 -6.11 -5.37
C TRP A 79 8.61 -7.51 -5.98
N VAL A 80 9.71 -7.80 -6.68
CA VAL A 80 10.00 -9.19 -7.02
C VAL A 80 10.26 -9.90 -5.68
N ALA A 81 9.41 -10.86 -5.32
CA ALA A 81 9.68 -11.72 -4.17
C ALA A 81 10.96 -12.49 -4.54
N GLY A 82 12.11 -12.06 -4.02
CA GLY A 82 13.41 -12.50 -4.51
C GLY A 82 14.57 -11.53 -4.30
N ALA A 83 14.36 -10.30 -3.82
CA ALA A 83 15.45 -9.55 -3.20
C ALA A 83 15.71 -10.14 -1.81
N ALA A 84 16.32 -11.32 -1.77
CA ALA A 84 17.26 -11.60 -0.70
C ALA A 84 18.17 -10.37 -0.66
N VAL A 85 18.09 -9.60 0.43
CA VAL A 85 19.18 -8.75 0.85
C VAL A 85 20.39 -9.68 0.87
N SER A 86 21.16 -9.64 -0.21
CA SER A 86 22.51 -10.16 -0.17
C SER A 86 23.20 -9.18 0.76
N ASP A 87 23.33 -9.58 2.02
CA ASP A 87 24.41 -9.11 2.86
C ASP A 87 25.67 -9.23 1.99
N GLY A 88 26.19 -8.07 1.56
CA GLY A 88 27.43 -8.02 0.82
C GLY A 88 28.55 -8.57 1.70
N PRO A 89 29.54 -9.25 1.14
CA PRO A 89 30.71 -9.70 1.90
C PRO A 89 31.50 -8.53 2.51
#